data_AF-A0A8J5MP11-F1
#
_entry.id   AF-A0A8J5MP11-F1
#
_cell.length_a   1.000
_cell.length_b   1.000
_cell.length_c   1.000
_cell.angle_alpha   90.00
_cell.angle_beta   90.00
_cell.angle_gamma   90.00
#
_symmetry.space_group_name_H-M   'P 1'
#
loop_
_entity.id
_entity.type
_entity.pdbx_description
1 polymer ?
#
loop_
_entity_poly.entity_id
_entity_poly.type
_entity_poly.pdbx_seq_one_letter_code
_entity_poly.pdbx_strand_id
1 'polypeptide(L)'
;MLELDCQLTRDGQVVVSHDSVLDIRTELKGAISEYNYAELPPIKDQIPIDFMPGLIFSSINEDRRIPLLEETFHHFPNTPINIDIKIDSNELISKVSDLVKKYQREHITVWGNMKDVVTQKCYKEVNCKITPPGHLLAEPALSRQGRRLSACLKQLLT
;
A
#
# COMPACT_ATOMS: atom_id res chain seq x y z
N MET A 1 -10.97 6.80 8.66
CA MET A 1 -10.21 5.91 7.77
C MET A 1 -9.22 6.77 7.01
N LEU A 2 -7.96 6.36 6.92
CA LEU A 2 -6.95 7.03 6.09
C LEU A 2 -6.81 6.27 4.78
N GLU A 3 -6.62 7.00 3.69
CA GLU A 3 -6.28 6.45 2.37
C GLU A 3 -4.82 6.83 2.09
N LEU A 4 -4.01 5.85 1.68
CA LEU A 4 -2.57 6.00 1.53
C LEU A 4 -2.11 5.31 0.25
N ASP A 5 -1.32 6.00 -0.54
CA ASP A 5 -0.57 5.41 -1.64
C ASP A 5 0.81 4.98 -1.18
N CYS A 6 1.24 3.77 -1.53
CA CYS A 6 2.56 3.25 -1.16
C CYS A 6 3.48 3.09 -2.36
N GLN A 7 4.74 3.48 -2.16
CA GLN A 7 5.86 3.35 -3.09
C GLN A 7 7.04 2.69 -2.38
N LEU A 8 8.08 2.32 -3.15
CA LEU A 8 9.27 1.67 -2.62
C LEU A 8 10.52 2.47 -2.97
N THR A 9 11.38 2.74 -1.98
CA THR A 9 12.71 3.31 -2.18
C THR A 9 13.71 2.27 -2.68
N ARG A 10 14.89 2.71 -3.12
CA ARG A 10 15.99 1.84 -3.58
C ARG A 10 16.45 0.84 -2.51
N ASP A 11 16.46 1.27 -1.25
CA ASP A 11 16.81 0.45 -0.08
C ASP A 11 15.61 -0.32 0.49
N GLY A 12 14.49 -0.35 -0.23
CA GLY A 12 13.32 -1.17 0.11
C GLY A 12 12.52 -0.65 1.30
N GLN A 13 12.57 0.64 1.61
CA GLN A 13 11.66 1.26 2.59
C GLN A 13 10.31 1.55 1.92
N VAL A 14 9.22 1.22 2.61
CA VAL A 14 7.86 1.51 2.12
C VAL A 14 7.47 2.92 2.55
N VAL A 15 7.36 3.80 1.58
CA VAL A 15 7.01 5.21 1.79
C VAL A 15 5.58 5.50 1.36
N VAL A 16 4.96 6.47 2.03
CA VAL A 16 3.64 6.98 1.69
C VAL A 16 3.80 8.12 0.69
N SER A 17 3.45 7.88 -0.57
CA SER A 17 3.48 8.88 -1.64
C SER A 17 2.60 8.44 -2.81
N HIS A 18 1.74 9.35 -3.29
CA HIS A 18 0.94 9.11 -4.49
C HIS A 18 1.83 8.99 -5.73
N ASP A 19 2.66 10.01 -5.95
CA ASP A 19 3.49 10.11 -7.13
C ASP A 19 4.74 9.23 -6.98
N SER A 20 5.14 8.58 -8.07
CA SER A 20 6.39 7.81 -8.12
C SER A 20 7.62 8.69 -8.32
N VAL A 21 7.43 9.94 -8.75
CA VAL A 21 8.48 10.93 -9.03
C VAL A 21 8.45 12.05 -8.01
N LEU A 22 9.64 12.53 -7.63
CA LEU A 22 9.83 13.50 -6.57
C LEU A 22 9.64 14.96 -7.02
N ASP A 23 9.72 15.22 -8.33
CA ASP A 23 9.79 16.56 -8.93
C ASP A 23 8.59 17.46 -8.56
N ILE A 24 7.41 16.85 -8.43
CA ILE A 24 6.15 17.56 -8.19
C ILE A 24 6.15 18.16 -6.78
N ARG A 25 6.57 17.37 -5.79
CA ARG A 25 6.41 17.70 -4.36
C ARG A 25 7.71 18.10 -3.67
N THR A 26 8.86 17.88 -4.29
CA THR A 26 10.19 18.15 -3.69
C THR A 26 11.09 18.91 -4.67
N GLU A 27 12.28 19.31 -4.20
CA GLU A 27 13.31 19.93 -5.05
C GLU A 27 14.21 18.90 -5.76
N LEU A 28 14.14 17.62 -5.35
CA LEU A 28 14.89 16.55 -5.98
C LEU A 28 14.11 16.01 -7.19
N LYS A 29 14.84 15.64 -8.24
CA LYS A 29 14.27 15.04 -9.44
C LYS A 29 14.48 13.54 -9.46
N GLY A 30 13.61 12.83 -10.16
CA GLY A 30 13.73 11.38 -10.39
C GLY A 30 12.72 10.56 -9.60
N ALA A 31 12.80 9.25 -9.78
CA ALA A 31 11.85 8.33 -9.16
C ALA A 31 12.25 8.00 -7.72
N ILE A 32 11.26 7.79 -6.83
CA ILE A 32 11.49 7.36 -5.44
C ILE A 32 12.36 6.10 -5.38
N SER A 33 12.17 5.17 -6.34
CA SER A 33 12.93 3.92 -6.44
C SER A 33 14.41 4.09 -6.78
N GLU A 34 14.87 5.29 -7.14
CA GLU A 34 16.27 5.57 -7.47
C GLU A 34 17.11 5.97 -6.24
N TYR A 35 16.44 6.31 -5.13
CA TYR A 35 17.04 6.86 -3.92
C TYR A 35 16.78 5.96 -2.71
N ASN A 36 17.75 5.91 -1.79
CA ASN A 36 17.52 5.35 -0.45
C ASN A 36 16.65 6.31 0.37
N TYR A 37 15.97 5.81 1.40
CA TYR A 37 15.09 6.66 2.20
C TYR A 37 15.80 7.86 2.82
N ALA A 38 17.03 7.69 3.32
CA ALA A 38 17.83 8.75 3.91
C ALA A 38 18.26 9.85 2.91
N GLU A 39 18.17 9.58 1.60
CA GLU A 39 18.49 10.53 0.53
C GLU A 39 17.26 11.34 0.09
N LEU A 40 16.05 10.97 0.55
CA LEU A 40 14.82 11.67 0.18
C LEU A 40 14.76 13.06 0.82
N PRO A 41 14.50 14.12 0.04
CA PRO A 41 14.39 15.48 0.57
C PRO A 41 13.06 15.70 1.31
N PRO A 42 12.95 16.77 2.11
CA PRO A 42 11.66 17.24 2.58
C PRO A 42 10.75 17.68 1.42
N ILE A 43 9.45 17.48 1.60
CA ILE A 43 8.38 18.03 0.75
C ILE A 43 8.43 19.56 0.81
N LYS A 44 8.16 20.25 -0.30
CA LYS A 44 8.10 21.72 -0.38
C LYS A 44 7.15 22.30 0.67
N ASP A 45 7.54 23.41 1.27
CA ASP A 45 6.75 24.16 2.24
C ASP A 45 5.62 24.94 1.55
N GLN A 46 5.84 25.30 0.28
CA GLN A 46 4.84 25.89 -0.61
C GLN A 46 4.45 24.90 -1.71
N ILE A 47 3.18 24.51 -1.71
CA ILE A 47 2.64 23.52 -2.64
C ILE A 47 1.46 24.15 -3.40
N PRO A 48 1.48 24.22 -4.74
CA PRO A 48 0.34 24.66 -5.51
C PRO A 48 -0.81 23.65 -5.37
N ILE A 49 -2.03 24.17 -5.25
CA ILE A 49 -3.23 23.32 -5.19
C ILE A 49 -3.74 23.08 -6.61
N ASP A 50 -3.58 21.85 -7.08
CA ASP A 50 -3.82 21.46 -8.48
C ASP A 50 -5.25 21.79 -8.97
N PHE A 51 -6.25 21.69 -8.09
CA PHE A 51 -7.66 21.97 -8.39
C PHE A 51 -8.11 23.40 -8.06
N MET A 52 -7.21 24.27 -7.56
CA MET A 52 -7.47 25.68 -7.28
C MET A 52 -6.32 26.55 -7.82
N PRO A 53 -6.29 26.82 -9.14
CA PRO A 53 -5.21 27.58 -9.76
C PRO A 53 -4.96 28.93 -9.08
N GLY A 54 -3.69 29.22 -8.78
CA GLY A 54 -3.28 30.45 -8.08
C GLY A 54 -3.30 30.34 -6.55
N LEU A 55 -3.85 29.27 -5.98
CA LEU A 55 -3.78 29.02 -4.54
C LEU A 55 -2.56 28.16 -4.19
N ILE A 56 -1.82 28.60 -3.17
CA ILE A 56 -0.63 27.91 -2.65
C ILE A 56 -0.91 27.53 -1.20
N PHE A 57 -0.78 26.25 -0.88
CA PHE A 57 -0.72 25.78 0.49
C PHE A 57 0.67 26.06 1.06
N SER A 58 0.73 26.70 2.24
CA SER A 58 1.98 26.94 2.97
C SER A 58 1.97 26.18 4.28
N SER A 59 2.94 25.29 4.48
CA SER A 59 3.12 24.58 5.74
C SER A 59 4.01 25.39 6.70
N ILE A 60 3.57 25.54 7.94
CA ILE A 60 4.40 26.04 9.05
C ILE A 60 5.12 24.90 9.80
N ASN A 61 4.86 23.65 9.42
CA ASN A 61 5.43 22.49 10.10
C ASN A 61 6.87 22.24 9.61
N GLU A 62 7.77 22.00 10.56
CA GLU A 62 9.17 21.68 10.30
C GLU A 62 9.34 20.24 9.81
N ASP A 63 8.50 19.29 10.27
CA ASP A 63 8.55 17.91 9.78
C ASP A 63 7.81 17.80 8.44
N ARG A 64 8.60 17.86 7.36
CA ARG A 64 8.15 17.72 5.97
C ARG A 64 8.70 16.46 5.30
N ARG A 65 9.13 15.46 6.08
CA ARG A 65 9.66 14.22 5.51
C ARG A 65 8.56 13.45 4.77
N ILE A 66 8.96 12.65 3.78
CA ILE A 66 8.07 11.65 3.19
C ILE A 66 7.84 10.55 4.25
N PRO A 67 6.60 10.30 4.70
CA PRO A 67 6.35 9.37 5.80
C PRO A 67 6.66 7.93 5.42
N LEU A 68 7.16 7.14 6.38
CA LEU A 68 7.18 5.69 6.25
C LEU A 68 5.80 5.12 6.57
N LEU A 69 5.42 4.04 5.88
CA LEU A 69 4.20 3.31 6.22
C LEU A 69 4.26 2.75 7.65
N GLU A 70 5.45 2.29 8.05
CA GLU A 70 5.69 1.78 9.40
C GLU A 70 5.45 2.82 10.49
N GLU A 71 5.96 4.05 10.30
CA GLU A 71 5.69 5.17 11.21
C GLU A 71 4.19 5.49 11.25
N THR A 72 3.50 5.43 10.11
CA THR A 72 2.06 5.66 10.04
C THR A 72 1.28 4.63 10.85
N PHE A 73 1.63 3.34 10.76
CA PHE A 73 1.01 2.30 11.58
C PHE A 73 1.27 2.48 13.08
N HIS A 74 2.46 2.96 13.44
CA HIS A 74 2.80 3.26 14.83
C HIS A 74 1.96 4.41 15.41
N HIS A 75 1.79 5.49 14.65
CA HIS A 75 1.03 6.68 15.11
C HIS A 75 -0.49 6.48 15.09
N PHE A 76 -0.99 5.60 14.21
CA PHE A 76 -2.44 5.36 14.04
C PHE A 76 -2.83 3.89 14.31
N PRO A 77 -2.58 3.35 15.51
CA PRO A 77 -2.72 1.93 15.80
C PRO A 77 -4.16 1.39 15.65
N ASN A 78 -5.16 2.25 15.84
CA ASN A 78 -6.58 1.86 15.82
C ASN A 78 -7.37 2.45 14.64
N THR A 79 -6.73 3.25 13.79
CA THR A 79 -7.41 3.89 12.64
C THR A 79 -7.46 2.92 11.47
N PRO A 80 -8.63 2.68 10.84
CA PRO A 80 -8.68 1.91 9.60
C PRO A 80 -7.90 2.59 8.48
N ILE A 81 -7.13 1.81 7.72
CA ILE A 81 -6.28 2.31 6.63
C ILE A 81 -6.60 1.54 5.34
N ASN A 82 -6.79 2.28 4.25
CA ASN A 82 -6.88 1.75 2.89
C ASN A 82 -5.59 2.08 2.14
N ILE A 83 -4.89 1.07 1.62
CA ILE A 83 -3.59 1.22 0.96
C ILE A 83 -3.70 0.90 -0.54
N ASP A 84 -3.30 1.84 -1.40
CA ASP A 84 -3.09 1.59 -2.83
C ASP A 84 -1.61 1.24 -3.10
N ILE A 85 -1.39 0.07 -3.70
CA ILE A 85 -0.07 -0.41 -4.14
C ILE A 85 0.20 0.18 -5.53
N LYS A 86 0.94 1.29 -5.61
CA LYS A 86 1.05 2.09 -6.85
C LYS A 86 1.85 1.44 -7.97
N ILE A 87 2.76 0.54 -7.62
CA ILE A 87 3.63 -0.14 -8.57
C ILE A 87 3.37 -1.63 -8.57
N ASP A 88 3.43 -2.25 -9.75
CA ASP A 88 3.34 -3.70 -9.87
C ASP A 88 4.66 -4.34 -9.41
N SER A 89 4.87 -4.39 -8.09
CA SER A 89 6.09 -4.89 -7.46
C SER A 89 5.76 -5.94 -6.40
N ASN A 90 6.21 -7.17 -6.62
CA ASN A 90 6.07 -8.25 -5.63
C ASN A 90 6.80 -7.90 -4.32
N GLU A 91 7.90 -7.15 -4.40
CA GLU A 91 8.65 -6.72 -3.21
C GLU A 91 7.83 -5.74 -2.36
N LEU A 92 7.21 -4.74 -2.99
CA LEU A 92 6.33 -3.80 -2.28
C LEU A 92 5.15 -4.54 -1.64
N ILE A 93 4.50 -5.44 -2.38
CA ILE A 93 3.40 -6.27 -1.88
C ILE A 93 3.83 -7.08 -0.65
N SER A 94 4.99 -7.77 -0.74
CA SER A 94 5.49 -8.56 0.38
C SER A 94 5.84 -7.68 1.59
N LYS A 95 6.48 -6.53 1.39
CA LYS A 95 6.83 -5.63 2.50
C LYS A 95 5.61 -5.02 3.18
N VAL A 96 4.59 -4.64 2.42
CA VAL A 96 3.31 -4.17 2.99
C VAL A 96 2.63 -5.30 3.77
N SER A 97 2.57 -6.52 3.22
CA SER A 97 2.07 -7.72 3.91
C SER A 97 2.77 -7.94 5.26
N ASP A 98 4.10 -7.85 5.26
CA ASP A 98 4.91 -8.06 6.46
C ASP A 98 4.69 -6.95 7.49
N LEU A 99 4.54 -5.69 7.07
CA LEU A 99 4.21 -4.57 7.98
C LEU A 99 2.80 -4.72 8.57
N VAL A 100 1.80 -5.10 7.75
CA VAL A 100 0.42 -5.32 8.23
C VAL A 100 0.40 -6.42 9.30
N LYS A 101 1.13 -7.52 9.09
CA LYS A 101 1.28 -8.62 10.06
C LYS A 101 2.06 -8.22 11.30
N LYS A 102 3.20 -7.52 11.12
CA LYS A 102 4.05 -7.04 12.22
C LYS A 102 3.27 -6.19 13.22
N TYR A 103 2.36 -5.35 12.71
CA TYR A 103 1.53 -4.48 13.54
C TYR A 103 0.16 -5.09 13.91
N GLN A 104 -0.12 -6.35 13.52
CA GLN A 104 -1.38 -7.07 13.80
C GLN A 104 -2.64 -6.35 13.27
N ARG A 105 -2.52 -5.76 12.08
CA ARG A 105 -3.55 -4.89 11.49
C ARG A 105 -4.34 -5.53 10.37
N GLU A 106 -4.25 -6.84 10.19
CA GLU A 106 -4.94 -7.59 9.13
C GLU A 106 -6.46 -7.36 9.13
N HIS A 107 -7.03 -7.10 10.31
CA HIS A 107 -8.46 -6.89 10.52
C HIS A 107 -8.96 -5.46 10.25
N ILE A 108 -8.05 -4.48 10.13
CA ILE A 108 -8.38 -3.04 9.99
C ILE A 108 -7.65 -2.35 8.83
N THR A 109 -6.88 -3.11 8.06
CA THR A 109 -6.15 -2.58 6.90
C THR A 109 -6.63 -3.29 5.63
N VAL A 110 -7.18 -2.50 4.70
CA VAL A 110 -7.48 -2.95 3.35
C VAL A 110 -6.34 -2.48 2.46
N TRP A 111 -5.91 -3.32 1.53
CA TRP A 111 -4.82 -3.00 0.63
C TRP A 111 -5.00 -3.72 -0.70
N GLY A 112 -4.65 -3.05 -1.79
CA GLY A 112 -4.88 -3.58 -3.13
C GLY A 112 -4.44 -2.59 -4.20
N ASN A 113 -5.01 -2.70 -5.39
CA ASN A 113 -4.77 -1.76 -6.47
C ASN A 113 -5.95 -1.72 -7.45
N MET A 114 -6.01 -0.67 -8.27
CA MET A 114 -7.02 -0.56 -9.33
C MET A 114 -6.86 -1.63 -10.41
N LYS A 115 -5.63 -2.07 -10.73
CA LYS A 115 -5.36 -3.10 -11.73
C LYS A 115 -5.54 -4.49 -11.13
N ASP A 116 -6.42 -5.29 -11.75
CA ASP A 116 -6.71 -6.66 -11.29
C ASP A 116 -5.45 -7.51 -11.12
N VAL A 117 -4.47 -7.42 -12.04
CA VAL A 117 -3.22 -8.18 -11.95
C VAL A 117 -2.47 -7.97 -10.63
N VAL A 118 -2.44 -6.73 -10.11
CA VAL A 118 -1.78 -6.38 -8.84
C VAL A 118 -2.65 -6.84 -7.66
N THR A 119 -3.97 -6.68 -7.75
CA THR A 119 -4.92 -7.17 -6.74
C THR A 119 -4.85 -8.69 -6.58
N GLN A 120 -4.71 -9.44 -7.67
CA GLN A 120 -4.50 -10.90 -7.63
C GLN A 120 -3.17 -11.26 -6.95
N LYS A 121 -2.11 -10.47 -7.15
CA LYS A 121 -0.82 -10.67 -6.44
C LYS A 121 -0.98 -10.40 -4.94
N CYS A 122 -1.67 -9.33 -4.55
CA CYS A 122 -1.97 -9.03 -3.14
C CYS A 122 -2.77 -10.17 -2.49
N TYR A 123 -3.83 -10.65 -3.17
CA TYR A 123 -4.64 -11.76 -2.70
C TYR A 123 -3.82 -13.04 -2.52
N LYS A 124 -2.92 -13.34 -3.47
CA LYS A 124 -2.00 -14.48 -3.36
C LYS A 124 -1.04 -14.33 -2.19
N GLU A 125 -0.47 -13.16 -1.94
CA GLU A 125 0.46 -12.94 -0.83
C GLU A 125 -0.18 -13.22 0.54
N VAL A 126 -1.46 -12.86 0.71
CA VAL A 126 -2.20 -13.17 1.93
C VAL A 126 -2.49 -14.68 2.07
N ASN A 127 -2.88 -15.33 0.97
CA ASN A 127 -3.35 -16.72 1.01
C ASN A 127 -2.27 -17.79 0.76
N CYS A 128 -1.13 -17.45 0.17
CA CYS A 128 -0.05 -18.40 -0.14
C CYS A 128 0.64 -18.91 1.14
N LYS A 129 0.54 -18.16 2.25
CA LYS A 129 0.99 -18.62 3.59
C LYS A 129 -0.04 -19.49 4.32
N ILE A 130 -1.20 -19.79 3.71
CA ILE A 130 -2.18 -20.77 4.17
C ILE A 130 -1.99 -22.07 3.37
N THR A 131 -0.89 -22.78 3.62
CA THR A 131 -0.86 -24.23 3.33
C THR A 131 -1.28 -24.95 4.61
N PRO A 132 -2.40 -25.70 4.62
CA PRO A 132 -2.64 -26.66 5.69
C PRO A 132 -1.47 -27.67 5.68
N PRO A 133 -0.94 -28.10 6.83
CA PRO A 133 0.01 -29.20 6.85
C PRO A 133 -0.71 -30.47 6.41
N GLY A 134 -0.40 -30.91 5.19
CA GLY A 134 -0.66 -32.27 4.71
C GLY A 134 -2.08 -32.57 4.22
N HIS A 135 -2.31 -32.48 2.91
CA HIS A 135 -2.86 -33.62 2.18
C HIS A 135 -2.54 -33.53 0.69
N LEU A 136 -1.74 -34.47 0.24
CA LEU A 136 -1.41 -34.73 -1.14
C LEU A 136 -2.56 -35.53 -1.75
N LEU A 137 -3.37 -34.97 -2.65
CA LEU A 137 -4.08 -35.71 -3.68
C LEU A 137 -4.29 -34.83 -4.93
N ALA A 138 -3.61 -35.20 -6.01
CA ALA A 138 -4.08 -34.95 -7.38
C ALA A 138 -5.33 -35.84 -7.63
N GLU A 139 -6.28 -35.61 -8.53
CA GLU A 139 -6.31 -35.01 -9.87
C GLU A 139 -7.74 -34.39 -10.16
N PRO A 140 -8.30 -34.42 -11.39
CA PRO A 140 -8.22 -33.39 -12.42
C PRO A 140 -9.58 -32.73 -12.74
N ALA A 141 -9.57 -31.83 -13.73
CA ALA A 141 -10.68 -31.00 -14.20
C ALA A 141 -12.01 -31.76 -14.44
N LEU A 142 -13.09 -31.24 -13.86
CA LEU A 142 -14.45 -31.43 -14.36
C LEU A 142 -15.30 -30.16 -14.19
N SER A 143 -16.23 -30.05 -15.14
CA SER A 143 -17.01 -28.91 -15.57
C SER A 143 -18.17 -28.51 -14.64
N ARG A 144 -18.62 -27.26 -14.85
CA ARG A 144 -19.96 -26.68 -14.63
C ARG A 144 -20.70 -26.91 -13.29
N GLN A 145 -21.21 -25.78 -12.79
CA GLN A 145 -22.28 -25.58 -11.81
C GLN A 145 -21.93 -25.68 -10.32
N GLY A 146 -22.16 -24.55 -9.65
CA GLY A 146 -22.47 -24.49 -8.21
C GLY A 146 -21.26 -24.44 -7.29
N ARG A 147 -20.63 -23.27 -7.13
CA ARG A 147 -19.84 -23.01 -5.91
C ARG A 147 -20.56 -22.01 -5.02
N ARG A 148 -21.00 -22.55 -3.88
CA ARG A 148 -21.37 -21.86 -2.66
C ARG A 148 -20.29 -20.82 -2.34
N LEU A 149 -20.70 -19.57 -2.23
CA LEU A 149 -19.87 -18.50 -1.69
C LEU A 149 -19.48 -18.85 -0.25
N SER A 150 -18.18 -18.77 0.03
CA SER A 150 -17.59 -18.80 1.35
C SER A 150 -18.23 -17.72 2.25
N ALA A 151 -18.46 -18.08 3.51
CA ALA A 151 -19.26 -17.34 4.49
C ALA A 151 -18.66 -16.00 4.99
N CYS A 152 -17.64 -15.45 4.32
CA CYS A 152 -16.99 -14.20 4.73
C CYS A 152 -17.57 -12.94 4.05
N LEU A 153 -18.47 -13.09 3.07
CA LEU A 153 -19.02 -11.97 2.27
C LEU A 153 -20.53 -11.78 2.43
N LYS A 154 -21.06 -11.93 3.66
CA LYS A 154 -22.48 -11.66 3.97
C LYS A 154 -22.73 -10.46 4.89
N GLN A 155 -21.71 -9.71 5.27
CA GLN A 155 -21.85 -8.66 6.30
C GLN A 155 -21.68 -7.22 5.82
N LEU A 156 -21.89 -6.96 4.52
CA LEU A 156 -21.83 -5.60 3.96
C LEU A 156 -23.06 -5.17 3.14
N LEU A 157 -24.18 -5.89 3.25
CA LEU A 157 -25.47 -5.44 2.71
C LEU A 157 -26.63 -5.83 3.64
N THR A 158 -26.72 -5.13 4.78
CA THR A 158 -27.94 -4.77 5.50
C THR A 158 -27.63 -3.57 6.38
#